data_AF-A0A8B9SKI5-F1
#
_entry.id   AF-A0A8B9SKI5-F1
#
_cell.length_a   1.000
_cell.length_b   1.000
_cell.length_c   1.000
_cell.angle_alpha   90.00
_cell.angle_beta   90.00
_cell.angle_gamma   90.00
#
_symmetry.space_group_name_H-M   'P 1'
#
loop_
_entity.id
_entity.type
_entity.pdbx_description
1 polymer ?
#
loop_
_entity_poly.entity_id
_entity_poly.type
_entity_poly.pdbx_seq_one_letter_code
_entity_poly.pdbx_strand_id
1 'polypeptide(L)'
;PERGRGPGSLKDKLDGNELDLSLCDLSEVPVRELAALPKATVLDLSCNNLISLPSDFCSLMHLVKLDLSKNRLQQLPLDFGRLVNLQHLDLLNNRLVTLPVSFAQLKNLKWLDLKDNPLDPVLKQCKQAAVRVLQHMKVIQSEQDQERQRKLQAEREMEKKREAEQRAREAQERELRKREKAEEKERRRREYDAQRAAKQEMEKKTKKETVQTRKPASSSRPPQLPRHKHSWSRSVLRVLLLVLLCILCTLAVCKLTELRHQPLCISVNTLYEDVVAAVQNHKALQNLLHQNSQQ
;
A
#
# COMPACT_ATOMS: atom_id res chain seq x y z
N PRO A 1 33.71 -58.56 7.16
CA PRO A 1 34.07 -58.04 8.50
C PRO A 1 33.38 -56.69 8.73
N GLU A 2 32.13 -56.77 9.16
CA GLU A 2 31.44 -55.64 9.78
C GLU A 2 32.15 -55.27 11.08
N ARG A 3 32.44 -53.99 11.26
CA ARG A 3 32.58 -53.39 12.58
C ARG A 3 31.74 -52.14 12.61
N GLY A 4 30.75 -52.17 13.49
CA GLY A 4 29.82 -51.09 13.75
C GLY A 4 30.54 -49.75 13.91
N ARG A 5 30.24 -48.84 12.99
CA ARG A 5 30.29 -47.41 13.26
C ARG A 5 28.90 -47.12 13.83
N GLY A 6 28.82 -46.58 15.05
CA GLY A 6 27.54 -46.14 15.64
C GLY A 6 26.81 -45.14 14.73
N PRO A 7 25.63 -44.63 15.10
CA PRO A 7 24.99 -43.56 14.33
C PRO A 7 25.94 -42.36 14.29
N GLY A 8 26.75 -42.29 13.23
CA GLY A 8 27.76 -41.26 13.06
C GLY A 8 27.04 -39.93 13.01
N SER A 9 27.59 -38.93 13.73
CA SER A 9 27.04 -37.59 13.65
C SER A 9 27.09 -37.15 12.19
N LEU A 10 26.13 -36.36 11.71
CA LEU A 10 26.15 -35.81 10.35
C LEU A 10 27.45 -35.06 10.03
N LYS A 11 28.14 -34.59 11.07
CA LYS A 11 29.49 -34.01 10.99
C LYS A 11 30.56 -34.99 10.49
N ASP A 12 30.42 -36.28 10.78
CA ASP A 12 31.39 -37.32 10.41
C ASP A 12 31.27 -37.71 8.92
N LYS A 13 30.14 -37.37 8.30
CA LYS A 13 29.87 -37.57 6.86
C LYS A 13 30.19 -36.34 6.01
N LEU A 14 30.59 -35.23 6.65
CA LEU A 14 30.98 -34.00 5.97
C LEU A 14 32.47 -34.09 5.58
N ASP A 15 32.75 -34.19 4.29
CA ASP A 15 34.10 -34.09 3.73
C ASP A 15 34.28 -32.72 3.06
N GLY A 16 35.09 -31.86 3.68
CA GLY A 16 35.25 -30.47 3.25
C GLY A 16 33.94 -29.68 3.30
N ASN A 17 33.32 -29.50 2.14
CA ASN A 17 32.03 -28.82 1.96
C ASN A 17 30.93 -29.73 1.41
N GLU A 18 31.21 -31.03 1.29
CA GLU A 18 30.35 -32.05 0.71
C GLU A 18 29.83 -33.00 1.78
N LEU A 19 28.52 -33.16 1.81
CA LEU A 19 27.83 -34.03 2.75
C LEU A 19 27.10 -35.11 1.97
N ASP A 20 27.60 -36.33 2.08
CA ASP A 20 27.04 -37.51 1.43
C ASP A 20 26.03 -38.20 2.37
N LEU A 21 24.76 -38.12 1.98
CA LEU A 21 23.63 -38.82 2.58
C LEU A 21 22.95 -39.75 1.57
N SER A 22 23.65 -40.13 0.52
CA SER A 22 23.17 -41.11 -0.44
C SER A 22 23.01 -42.50 0.20
N LEU A 23 22.08 -43.30 -0.31
CA LEU A 23 21.88 -44.70 0.09
C LEU A 23 21.69 -44.90 1.61
N CYS A 24 21.10 -43.92 2.30
CA CYS A 24 20.89 -43.94 3.75
C CYS A 24 19.49 -44.43 4.14
N ASP A 25 18.72 -44.96 3.18
CA ASP A 25 17.32 -45.39 3.34
C ASP A 25 16.40 -44.31 3.94
N LEU A 26 16.74 -43.03 3.74
CA LEU A 26 16.02 -41.90 4.33
C LEU A 26 14.59 -41.82 3.79
N SER A 27 13.63 -41.75 4.70
CA SER A 27 12.23 -41.42 4.40
C SER A 27 11.93 -39.93 4.54
N GLU A 28 12.72 -39.21 5.34
CA GLU A 28 12.63 -37.78 5.58
C GLU A 28 14.04 -37.17 5.65
N VAL A 29 14.16 -35.90 5.26
CA VAL A 29 15.41 -35.16 5.31
C VAL A 29 15.62 -34.54 6.70
N PRO A 30 16.78 -34.75 7.37
CA PRO A 30 17.11 -34.15 8.66
C PRO A 30 17.48 -32.66 8.52
N VAL A 31 16.50 -31.81 8.19
CA VAL A 31 16.74 -30.40 7.83
C VAL A 31 17.34 -29.59 8.99
N ARG A 32 16.95 -29.88 10.23
CA ARG A 32 17.44 -29.13 11.41
C ARG A 32 18.94 -29.31 11.59
N GLU A 33 19.41 -30.52 11.39
CA GLU A 33 20.80 -30.90 11.52
C GLU A 33 21.61 -30.39 10.32
N LEU A 34 21.06 -30.45 9.11
CA LEU A 34 21.66 -29.86 7.90
C LEU A 34 21.81 -28.34 8.03
N ALA A 35 20.79 -27.66 8.58
CA ALA A 35 20.84 -26.22 8.82
C ALA A 35 21.93 -25.82 9.83
N ALA A 36 22.30 -26.72 10.75
CA ALA A 36 23.40 -26.53 11.68
C ALA A 36 24.80 -26.73 11.05
N LEU A 37 24.88 -27.09 9.77
CA LEU A 37 26.11 -27.33 9.01
C LEU A 37 26.26 -26.34 7.85
N PRO A 38 26.47 -25.03 8.10
CA PRO A 38 26.54 -24.03 7.03
C PRO A 38 27.73 -24.22 6.06
N LYS A 39 28.71 -25.07 6.41
CA LYS A 39 29.81 -25.44 5.52
C LYS A 39 29.42 -26.46 4.45
N ALA A 40 28.32 -27.20 4.64
CA ALA A 40 27.84 -28.22 3.72
C ALA A 40 27.14 -27.55 2.53
N THR A 41 27.92 -27.11 1.54
CA THR A 41 27.39 -26.45 0.33
C THR A 41 27.03 -27.44 -0.77
N VAL A 42 27.55 -28.66 -0.71
CA VAL A 42 27.23 -29.77 -1.61
C VAL A 42 26.52 -30.83 -0.77
N LEU A 43 25.30 -31.19 -1.16
CA LEU A 43 24.49 -32.16 -0.44
C LEU A 43 24.02 -33.24 -1.41
N ASP A 44 24.41 -34.48 -1.15
CA ASP A 44 23.93 -35.64 -1.86
C ASP A 44 22.87 -36.36 -1.03
N LEU A 45 21.63 -36.37 -1.51
CA LEU A 45 20.48 -37.09 -0.96
C LEU A 45 19.97 -38.16 -1.95
N SER A 46 20.80 -38.55 -2.92
CA SER A 46 20.42 -39.50 -3.96
C SER A 46 20.16 -40.90 -3.42
N CYS A 47 19.42 -41.70 -4.18
CA CYS A 47 19.16 -43.11 -3.87
C CYS A 47 18.54 -43.32 -2.47
N ASN A 48 17.62 -42.45 -2.05
CA ASN A 48 16.84 -42.60 -0.82
C ASN A 48 15.36 -42.90 -1.13
N ASN A 49 14.53 -42.95 -0.08
CA ASN A 49 13.09 -43.24 -0.19
C ASN A 49 12.23 -41.98 -0.02
N LEU A 50 12.76 -40.80 -0.34
CA LEU A 50 12.08 -39.51 -0.12
C LEU A 50 10.86 -39.37 -1.05
N ILE A 51 9.68 -39.16 -0.46
CA ILE A 51 8.42 -38.96 -1.20
C ILE A 51 8.10 -37.46 -1.37
N SER A 52 8.51 -36.66 -0.40
CA SER A 52 8.40 -35.21 -0.38
C SER A 52 9.59 -34.62 0.37
N LEU A 53 9.79 -33.30 0.21
CA LEU A 53 10.69 -32.53 1.05
C LEU A 53 9.86 -31.75 2.07
N PRO A 54 10.31 -31.62 3.33
CA PRO A 54 9.63 -30.81 4.33
C PRO A 54 9.61 -29.33 3.92
N SER A 55 8.62 -28.57 4.42
CA SER A 55 8.47 -27.14 4.10
C SER A 55 9.73 -26.33 4.39
N ASP A 56 10.42 -26.70 5.48
CA ASP A 56 11.58 -25.99 5.99
C ASP A 56 12.86 -26.35 5.23
N PHE A 57 12.83 -27.31 4.29
CA PHE A 57 13.97 -27.67 3.44
C PHE A 57 14.53 -26.44 2.71
N CYS A 58 13.65 -25.50 2.34
CA CYS A 58 14.01 -24.26 1.65
C CYS A 58 14.78 -23.26 2.55
N SER A 59 15.00 -23.57 3.83
CA SER A 59 15.88 -22.81 4.73
C SER A 59 17.37 -23.05 4.49
N LEU A 60 17.74 -24.12 3.76
CA LEU A 60 19.11 -24.50 3.42
C LEU A 60 19.70 -23.61 2.30
N MET A 61 19.60 -22.29 2.46
CA MET A 61 19.95 -21.28 1.46
C MET A 61 21.46 -21.26 1.11
N HIS A 62 22.29 -21.93 1.91
CA HIS A 62 23.73 -22.04 1.69
C HIS A 62 24.11 -23.11 0.65
N LEU A 63 23.16 -23.96 0.23
CA LEU A 63 23.41 -25.00 -0.77
C LEU A 63 23.74 -24.43 -2.14
N VAL A 64 24.78 -25.00 -2.76
CA VAL A 64 25.28 -24.68 -4.10
C VAL A 64 25.06 -25.86 -5.05
N LYS A 65 25.22 -27.10 -4.57
CA LYS A 65 24.90 -28.30 -5.32
C LYS A 65 23.99 -29.20 -4.49
N LEU A 66 22.96 -29.74 -5.13
CA LEU A 66 21.99 -30.62 -4.50
C LEU A 66 21.68 -31.78 -5.44
N ASP A 67 21.93 -33.00 -4.98
CA ASP A 67 21.50 -34.22 -5.65
C ASP A 67 20.31 -34.82 -4.91
N LEU A 68 19.18 -34.95 -5.60
CA LEU A 68 17.95 -35.59 -5.13
C LEU A 68 17.54 -36.73 -6.07
N SER A 69 18.46 -37.21 -6.91
CA SER A 69 18.19 -38.22 -7.92
C SER A 69 17.81 -39.56 -7.30
N LYS A 70 17.08 -40.38 -8.06
CA LYS A 70 16.67 -41.75 -7.68
C LYS A 70 15.92 -41.78 -6.34
N ASN A 71 15.03 -40.82 -6.14
CA ASN A 71 14.08 -40.77 -5.03
C ASN A 71 12.66 -41.03 -5.54
N ARG A 72 11.64 -40.75 -4.73
CA ARG A 72 10.22 -40.92 -5.10
C ARG A 72 9.47 -39.59 -4.99
N LEU A 73 10.16 -38.47 -5.17
CA LEU A 73 9.61 -37.13 -5.00
C LEU A 73 8.46 -36.90 -5.98
N GLN A 74 7.27 -36.61 -5.46
CA GLN A 74 6.08 -36.33 -6.27
C GLN A 74 5.94 -34.83 -6.59
N GLN A 75 6.42 -33.98 -5.68
CA GLN A 75 6.41 -32.54 -5.80
C GLN A 75 7.58 -31.93 -5.03
N LEU A 76 7.97 -30.72 -5.42
CA LEU A 76 8.89 -29.88 -4.64
C LEU A 76 8.09 -28.86 -3.80
N PRO A 77 8.62 -28.39 -2.67
CA PRO A 77 8.01 -27.33 -1.88
C PRO A 77 7.69 -26.09 -2.71
N LEU A 78 6.60 -25.38 -2.37
CA LEU A 78 6.18 -24.17 -3.10
C LEU A 78 7.26 -23.08 -3.10
N ASP A 79 8.09 -23.01 -2.06
CA ASP A 79 9.16 -22.03 -1.87
C ASP A 79 10.55 -22.53 -2.28
N PHE A 80 10.65 -23.58 -3.11
CA PHE A 80 11.93 -24.16 -3.54
C PHE A 80 12.88 -23.13 -4.19
N GLY A 81 12.33 -22.07 -4.80
CA GLY A 81 13.06 -20.91 -5.30
C GLY A 81 13.92 -20.15 -4.30
N ARG A 82 13.72 -20.33 -2.99
CA ARG A 82 14.54 -19.69 -1.93
C ARG A 82 15.98 -20.17 -1.90
N LEU A 83 16.29 -21.30 -2.54
CA LEU A 83 17.65 -21.82 -2.70
C LEU A 83 18.45 -21.01 -3.73
N VAL A 84 18.55 -19.69 -3.52
CA VAL A 84 19.06 -18.72 -4.50
C VAL A 84 20.52 -18.95 -4.89
N ASN A 85 21.30 -19.63 -4.06
CA ASN A 85 22.71 -19.95 -4.32
C ASN A 85 22.91 -21.24 -5.12
N LEU A 86 21.83 -21.99 -5.39
CA LEU A 86 21.91 -23.28 -6.05
C LEU A 86 22.36 -23.13 -7.50
N GLN A 87 23.42 -23.84 -7.86
CA GLN A 87 24.03 -23.85 -9.19
C GLN A 87 23.85 -25.20 -9.91
N HIS A 88 23.73 -26.29 -9.16
CA HIS A 88 23.57 -27.64 -9.70
C HIS A 88 22.46 -28.35 -8.95
N LEU A 89 21.50 -28.90 -9.68
CA LEU A 89 20.37 -29.63 -9.12
C LEU A 89 20.10 -30.90 -9.94
N ASP A 90 20.25 -32.05 -9.31
CA ASP A 90 19.85 -33.33 -9.90
C ASP A 90 18.51 -33.80 -9.32
N LEU A 91 17.53 -34.02 -10.19
CA LEU A 91 16.21 -34.56 -9.86
C LEU A 91 15.89 -35.79 -10.72
N LEU A 92 16.89 -36.38 -11.38
CA LEU A 92 16.76 -37.59 -12.21
C LEU A 92 15.98 -38.69 -11.48
N ASN A 93 15.12 -39.40 -12.21
CA ASN A 93 14.42 -40.59 -11.72
C ASN A 93 13.65 -40.31 -10.41
N ASN A 94 12.68 -39.41 -10.51
CA ASN A 94 11.72 -39.08 -9.47
C ASN A 94 10.29 -39.20 -10.04
N ARG A 95 9.28 -38.75 -9.30
CA ARG A 95 7.86 -38.81 -9.69
C ARG A 95 7.25 -37.42 -9.90
N LEU A 96 8.08 -36.42 -10.23
CA LEU A 96 7.63 -35.04 -10.42
C LEU A 96 6.73 -34.92 -11.65
N VAL A 97 5.55 -34.34 -11.45
CA VAL A 97 4.60 -34.02 -12.53
C VAL A 97 4.73 -32.56 -12.94
N THR A 98 5.03 -31.68 -11.99
CA THR A 98 5.19 -30.23 -12.18
C THR A 98 6.36 -29.69 -11.37
N LEU A 99 6.77 -28.46 -11.67
CA LEU A 99 7.73 -27.69 -10.86
C LEU A 99 7.01 -26.47 -10.25
N PRO A 100 7.36 -26.06 -9.02
CA PRO A 100 6.73 -24.91 -8.38
C PRO A 100 7.08 -23.61 -9.13
N VAL A 101 6.19 -22.61 -9.08
CA VAL A 101 6.41 -21.32 -9.75
C VAL A 101 7.69 -20.63 -9.24
N SER A 102 8.03 -20.81 -7.96
CA SER A 102 9.25 -20.27 -7.35
C SER A 102 10.53 -20.82 -7.98
N PHE A 103 10.49 -21.93 -8.72
CA PHE A 103 11.66 -22.50 -9.39
C PHE A 103 12.34 -21.51 -10.35
N ALA A 104 11.59 -20.55 -10.91
CA ALA A 104 12.13 -19.44 -11.71
C ALA A 104 13.06 -18.49 -10.93
N GLN A 105 13.01 -18.50 -9.60
CA GLN A 105 13.84 -17.67 -8.73
C GLN A 105 15.26 -18.23 -8.56
N LEU A 106 15.52 -19.47 -9.01
CA LEU A 106 16.85 -20.10 -9.02
C LEU A 106 17.76 -19.50 -10.11
N LYS A 107 18.04 -18.20 -10.00
CA LYS A 107 18.77 -17.41 -11.01
C LYS A 107 20.21 -17.87 -11.24
N ASN A 108 20.81 -18.54 -10.26
CA ASN A 108 22.18 -19.04 -10.31
C ASN A 108 22.27 -20.48 -10.82
N LEU A 109 21.16 -21.14 -11.14
CA LEU A 109 21.14 -22.53 -11.57
C LEU A 109 21.78 -22.66 -12.97
N LYS A 110 22.89 -23.41 -13.04
CA LYS A 110 23.68 -23.64 -14.26
C LYS A 110 23.39 -25.01 -14.87
N TRP A 111 23.00 -25.97 -14.04
CA TRP A 111 22.74 -27.34 -14.46
C TRP A 111 21.53 -27.92 -13.73
N LEU A 112 20.70 -28.64 -14.49
CA LEU A 112 19.47 -29.26 -14.03
C LEU A 112 19.23 -30.56 -14.80
N ASP A 113 19.12 -31.69 -14.10
CA ASP A 113 18.60 -32.93 -14.68
C ASP A 113 17.21 -33.27 -14.10
N LEU A 114 16.28 -33.54 -15.00
CA LEU A 114 14.87 -33.86 -14.75
C LEU A 114 14.42 -35.12 -15.50
N LYS A 115 15.36 -35.86 -16.10
CA LYS A 115 15.05 -37.10 -16.82
C LYS A 115 14.34 -38.09 -15.90
N ASP A 116 13.61 -39.01 -16.52
CA ASP A 116 12.88 -40.06 -15.80
C ASP A 116 11.91 -39.52 -14.74
N ASN A 117 11.33 -38.35 -15.00
CA ASN A 117 10.17 -37.83 -14.27
C ASN A 117 8.94 -37.84 -15.19
N PRO A 118 7.74 -38.14 -14.66
CA PRO A 118 6.48 -38.07 -15.38
C PRO A 118 5.99 -36.62 -15.57
N LEU A 119 6.89 -35.68 -15.87
CA LEU A 119 6.53 -34.27 -16.08
C LEU A 119 5.42 -34.16 -17.13
N ASP A 120 4.51 -33.21 -16.92
CA ASP A 120 3.42 -32.94 -17.85
C ASP A 120 3.96 -32.80 -19.30
N PRO A 121 3.32 -33.40 -20.32
CA PRO A 121 3.70 -33.25 -21.72
C PRO A 121 3.97 -31.81 -22.19
N VAL A 122 3.28 -30.82 -21.61
CA VAL A 122 3.53 -29.39 -21.86
C VAL A 122 4.95 -28.98 -21.45
N LEU A 123 5.50 -29.61 -20.40
CA LEU A 123 6.90 -29.51 -19.99
C LEU A 123 7.82 -30.44 -20.81
N LYS A 124 7.35 -31.63 -21.24
CA LYS A 124 8.16 -32.64 -21.97
C LYS A 124 8.43 -32.33 -23.45
N GLN A 125 7.57 -31.59 -24.18
CA GLN A 125 7.88 -31.16 -25.55
C GLN A 125 9.14 -30.28 -25.62
N CYS A 126 9.57 -29.76 -24.48
CA CYS A 126 10.80 -29.01 -24.34
C CYS A 126 11.97 -29.93 -23.92
N LYS A 127 12.48 -30.84 -24.76
CA LYS A 127 13.78 -31.49 -24.45
C LYS A 127 14.99 -30.51 -24.48
N GLN A 128 14.76 -29.26 -24.88
CA GLN A 128 15.61 -28.07 -24.65
C GLN A 128 15.14 -27.23 -23.43
N ALA A 129 14.50 -27.87 -22.44
CA ALA A 129 13.63 -27.26 -21.42
C ALA A 129 14.29 -26.30 -20.46
N ALA A 130 15.43 -26.59 -19.84
CA ALA A 130 15.85 -25.75 -18.70
C ALA A 130 16.03 -24.28 -19.10
N VAL A 131 16.66 -24.02 -20.24
CA VAL A 131 16.85 -22.66 -20.77
C VAL A 131 15.52 -22.06 -21.25
N ARG A 132 14.69 -22.80 -21.98
CA ARG A 132 13.41 -22.28 -22.50
C ARG A 132 12.32 -22.15 -21.44
N VAL A 133 12.31 -22.97 -20.40
CA VAL A 133 11.41 -22.86 -19.25
C VAL A 133 11.79 -21.63 -18.44
N LEU A 134 13.09 -21.43 -18.17
CA LEU A 134 13.56 -20.18 -17.56
C LEU A 134 13.27 -18.96 -18.43
N GLN A 135 13.38 -19.08 -19.76
CA GLN A 135 13.11 -17.99 -20.70
C GLN A 135 11.61 -17.72 -20.88
N HIS A 136 10.76 -18.75 -20.91
CA HIS A 136 9.31 -18.65 -20.97
C HIS A 136 8.73 -18.13 -19.65
N MET A 137 9.24 -18.60 -18.50
CA MET A 137 8.90 -18.03 -17.20
C MET A 137 9.36 -16.58 -17.08
N LYS A 138 10.54 -16.21 -17.62
CA LYS A 138 10.95 -14.80 -17.74
C LYS A 138 10.01 -13.99 -18.62
N VAL A 139 9.55 -14.53 -19.74
CA VAL A 139 8.60 -13.85 -20.64
C VAL A 139 7.27 -13.62 -19.93
N ILE A 140 6.67 -14.65 -19.33
CA ILE A 140 5.43 -14.53 -18.55
C ILE A 140 5.59 -13.49 -17.43
N GLN A 141 6.72 -13.52 -16.72
CA GLN A 141 6.99 -12.54 -15.68
C GLN A 141 7.13 -11.11 -16.24
N SER A 142 7.81 -10.96 -17.39
CA SER A 142 7.95 -9.65 -18.05
C SER A 142 6.62 -9.11 -18.58
N GLU A 143 5.70 -9.96 -19.04
CA GLU A 143 4.36 -9.59 -19.47
C GLU A 143 3.51 -9.13 -18.28
N GLN A 144 3.57 -9.86 -17.16
CA GLN A 144 2.89 -9.47 -15.92
C GLN A 144 3.45 -8.16 -15.35
N ASP A 145 4.77 -7.96 -15.40
CA ASP A 145 5.41 -6.73 -14.94
C ASP A 145 5.08 -5.54 -15.87
N GLN A 146 5.04 -5.76 -17.19
CA GLN A 146 4.61 -4.75 -18.15
C GLN A 146 3.14 -4.37 -17.97
N GLU A 147 2.25 -5.34 -17.74
CA GLU A 147 0.84 -5.06 -17.49
C GLU A 147 0.67 -4.25 -16.21
N ARG A 148 1.41 -4.59 -15.16
CA ARG A 148 1.45 -3.83 -13.90
C ARG A 148 1.94 -2.40 -14.13
N GLN A 149 3.00 -2.23 -14.90
CA GLN A 149 3.53 -0.91 -15.24
C GLN A 149 2.54 -0.09 -16.08
N ARG A 150 1.86 -0.70 -17.06
CA ARG A 150 0.82 -0.04 -17.86
C ARG A 150 -0.37 0.39 -17.02
N LYS A 151 -0.83 -0.45 -16.09
CA LYS A 151 -1.89 -0.08 -15.14
C LYS A 151 -1.47 1.11 -14.29
N LEU A 152 -0.25 1.10 -13.75
CA LEU A 152 0.28 2.21 -12.97
C LEU A 152 0.45 3.50 -13.80
N GLN A 153 0.87 3.40 -15.07
CA GLN A 153 0.96 4.55 -15.97
C GLN A 153 -0.41 5.13 -16.29
N ALA A 154 -1.38 4.28 -16.63
CA ALA A 154 -2.75 4.70 -16.89
C ALA A 154 -3.39 5.37 -15.66
N GLU A 155 -3.14 4.84 -14.46
CA GLU A 155 -3.60 5.45 -13.21
C GLU A 155 -3.00 6.84 -13.00
N ARG A 156 -1.69 7.01 -13.21
CA ARG A 156 -1.01 8.31 -13.12
C ARG A 156 -1.50 9.30 -14.18
N GLU A 157 -1.78 8.85 -15.40
CA GLU A 157 -2.34 9.70 -16.45
C GLU A 157 -3.76 10.14 -16.13
N MET A 158 -4.59 9.23 -15.61
CA MET A 158 -5.93 9.54 -15.12
C MET A 158 -5.89 10.52 -13.95
N GLU A 159 -4.97 10.36 -13.01
CA GLU A 159 -4.76 11.30 -11.90
C GLU A 159 -4.34 12.69 -12.41
N LYS A 160 -3.34 12.76 -13.30
CA LYS A 160 -2.94 14.02 -13.94
C LYS A 160 -4.08 14.70 -14.69
N LYS A 161 -4.91 13.93 -15.39
CA LYS A 161 -6.08 14.47 -16.10
C LYS A 161 -7.09 15.03 -15.12
N ARG A 162 -7.39 14.32 -14.02
CA ARG A 162 -8.28 14.80 -12.95
C ARG A 162 -7.75 16.08 -12.30
N GLU A 163 -6.45 16.15 -12.02
CA GLU A 163 -5.82 17.36 -11.49
C GLU A 163 -5.89 18.53 -12.49
N ALA A 164 -5.61 18.28 -13.77
CA ALA A 164 -5.68 19.32 -14.81
C ALA A 164 -7.11 19.84 -14.99
N GLU A 165 -8.11 18.95 -14.99
CA GLU A 165 -9.53 19.32 -15.03
C GLU A 165 -9.92 20.14 -13.79
N GLN A 166 -9.46 19.75 -12.60
CA GLN A 166 -9.71 20.52 -11.39
C GLN A 166 -9.08 21.93 -11.47
N ARG A 167 -7.81 22.04 -11.88
CA ARG A 167 -7.13 23.33 -12.06
C ARG A 167 -7.82 24.21 -13.10
N ALA A 168 -8.32 23.61 -14.19
CA ALA A 168 -9.08 24.34 -15.21
C ALA A 168 -10.40 24.88 -14.67
N ARG A 169 -11.15 24.08 -13.89
CA ARG A 169 -12.38 24.54 -13.22
C ARG A 169 -12.11 25.68 -12.25
N GLU A 170 -11.07 25.56 -11.42
CA GLU A 170 -10.67 26.62 -10.49
C GLU A 170 -10.24 27.90 -11.23
N ALA A 171 -9.54 27.80 -12.35
CA ALA A 171 -9.17 28.95 -13.18
C ALA A 171 -10.39 29.62 -13.82
N GLN A 172 -11.33 28.85 -14.35
CA GLN A 172 -12.59 29.36 -14.90
C GLN A 172 -13.41 30.10 -13.83
N GLU A 173 -13.52 29.54 -12.63
CA GLU A 173 -14.22 30.19 -11.52
C GLU A 173 -13.53 31.50 -11.10
N ARG A 174 -12.19 31.52 -11.07
CA ARG A 174 -11.43 32.76 -10.79
C ARG A 174 -11.68 33.83 -11.85
N GLU A 175 -11.73 33.48 -13.12
CA GLU A 175 -12.04 34.42 -14.21
C GLU A 175 -13.48 34.92 -14.14
N LEU A 176 -14.45 34.05 -13.83
CA LEU A 176 -15.85 34.46 -13.62
C LEU A 176 -15.96 35.48 -12.48
N ARG A 177 -15.37 35.17 -11.31
CA ARG A 177 -15.33 36.08 -10.16
C ARG A 177 -14.65 37.42 -10.47
N LYS A 178 -13.65 37.44 -11.35
CA LYS A 178 -13.02 38.69 -11.81
C LYS A 178 -13.97 39.51 -12.70
N ARG A 179 -14.67 38.86 -13.63
CA ARG A 179 -15.67 39.50 -14.50
C ARG A 179 -16.82 40.10 -13.68
N GLU A 180 -17.40 39.33 -12.78
CA GLU A 180 -18.48 39.80 -11.88
C GLU A 180 -18.04 41.03 -11.08
N LYS A 181 -16.82 41.02 -10.51
CA LYS A 181 -16.27 42.19 -9.79
C LYS A 181 -16.03 43.39 -10.70
N ALA A 182 -15.67 43.19 -11.96
CA ALA A 182 -15.48 44.26 -12.93
C ALA A 182 -16.83 44.88 -13.32
N GLU A 183 -17.83 44.04 -13.62
CA GLU A 183 -19.21 44.45 -13.92
C GLU A 183 -19.85 45.18 -12.74
N GLU A 184 -19.67 44.69 -11.51
CA GLU A 184 -20.17 45.35 -10.31
C GLU A 184 -19.52 46.75 -10.13
N LYS A 185 -18.20 46.85 -10.33
CA LYS A 185 -17.50 48.15 -10.28
C LYS A 185 -18.01 49.11 -11.35
N GLU A 186 -18.29 48.62 -12.55
CA GLU A 186 -18.84 49.43 -13.64
C GLU A 186 -20.27 49.90 -13.32
N ARG A 187 -21.12 49.01 -12.80
CA ARG A 187 -22.47 49.36 -12.34
C ARG A 187 -22.43 50.46 -11.29
N ARG A 188 -21.57 50.32 -10.27
CA ARG A 188 -21.37 51.36 -9.23
C ARG A 188 -20.89 52.69 -9.79
N ARG A 189 -20.01 52.69 -10.81
CA ARG A 189 -19.59 53.92 -11.50
C ARG A 189 -20.76 54.58 -12.22
N ARG A 190 -21.56 53.82 -12.98
CA ARG A 190 -22.74 54.33 -13.68
C ARG A 190 -23.78 54.91 -12.70
N GLU A 191 -24.03 54.24 -11.58
CA GLU A 191 -24.92 54.75 -10.53
C GLU A 191 -24.39 56.05 -9.91
N TYR A 192 -23.09 56.12 -9.62
CA TYR A 192 -22.46 57.33 -9.10
C TYR A 192 -22.56 58.50 -10.09
N ASP A 193 -22.28 58.27 -11.37
CA ASP A 193 -22.38 59.28 -12.42
C ASP A 193 -23.83 59.76 -12.62
N ALA A 194 -24.80 58.84 -12.58
CA ALA A 194 -26.23 59.17 -12.64
C ALA A 194 -26.69 59.99 -11.42
N GLN A 195 -26.28 59.63 -10.20
CA GLN A 195 -26.56 60.41 -9.00
C GLN A 195 -25.95 61.81 -9.08
N ARG A 196 -24.72 61.92 -9.59
CA ARG A 196 -24.05 63.22 -9.78
C ARG A 196 -24.79 64.08 -10.81
N ALA A 197 -25.21 63.50 -11.93
CA ALA A 197 -25.99 64.19 -12.96
C ALA A 197 -27.35 64.66 -12.42
N ALA A 198 -28.08 63.79 -11.71
CA ALA A 198 -29.35 64.13 -11.08
C ALA A 198 -29.19 65.25 -10.04
N LYS A 199 -28.13 65.24 -9.24
CA LYS A 199 -27.83 66.30 -8.27
C LYS A 199 -27.55 67.64 -8.98
N GLN A 200 -26.79 67.64 -10.07
CA GLN A 200 -26.58 68.84 -10.88
C GLN A 200 -27.88 69.35 -11.52
N GLU A 201 -28.77 68.46 -11.95
CA GLU A 201 -30.06 68.84 -12.52
C GLU A 201 -31.00 69.43 -11.45
N MET A 202 -31.02 68.84 -10.25
CA MET A 202 -31.73 69.37 -9.08
C MET A 202 -31.17 70.73 -8.64
N GLU A 203 -29.85 70.93 -8.66
CA GLU A 203 -29.21 72.24 -8.41
C GLU A 203 -29.55 73.27 -9.50
N LYS A 204 -29.68 72.86 -10.76
CA LYS A 204 -30.15 73.75 -11.85
C LYS A 204 -31.64 74.09 -11.70
N LYS A 205 -32.48 73.13 -11.29
CA LYS A 205 -33.91 73.35 -11.01
C LYS A 205 -34.12 74.24 -9.79
N THR A 206 -33.40 73.99 -8.69
CA THR A 206 -33.42 74.89 -7.52
C THR A 206 -32.87 76.26 -7.84
N LYS A 207 -31.81 76.44 -8.66
CA LYS A 207 -31.38 77.77 -9.11
C LYS A 207 -32.40 78.48 -10.02
N LYS A 208 -33.21 77.75 -10.79
CA LYS A 208 -34.36 78.31 -11.53
C LYS A 208 -35.54 78.67 -10.61
N GLU A 209 -35.79 77.88 -9.56
CA GLU A 209 -36.84 78.14 -8.56
C GLU A 209 -36.42 79.20 -7.52
N THR A 210 -35.13 79.42 -7.27
CA THR A 210 -34.62 80.45 -6.34
C THR A 210 -34.73 81.88 -6.92
N VAL A 211 -35.30 82.06 -8.12
CA VAL A 211 -35.75 83.39 -8.60
C VAL A 211 -37.16 83.72 -8.10
N GLN A 212 -37.90 82.78 -7.53
CA GLN A 212 -39.18 83.05 -6.90
C GLN A 212 -39.24 82.45 -5.49
N THR A 213 -39.40 83.35 -4.51
CA THR A 213 -39.74 83.16 -3.10
C THR A 213 -38.60 82.96 -2.09
N ARG A 214 -38.47 83.97 -1.20
CA ARG A 214 -37.62 84.06 0.01
C ARG A 214 -38.44 83.65 1.25
N LYS A 215 -37.87 82.84 2.16
CA LYS A 215 -37.68 83.09 3.63
C LYS A 215 -37.32 81.79 4.41
N PRO A 216 -36.71 81.89 5.62
CA PRO A 216 -35.85 80.84 6.20
C PRO A 216 -36.48 80.09 7.39
N ALA A 217 -36.00 78.87 7.69
CA ALA A 217 -36.14 78.26 9.01
C ALA A 217 -35.13 77.11 9.29
N SER A 218 -34.45 77.27 10.43
CA SER A 218 -34.07 76.30 11.48
C SER A 218 -33.39 74.95 11.20
N SER A 219 -32.31 74.78 11.97
CA SER A 219 -31.58 73.58 12.40
C SER A 219 -32.34 72.25 12.50
N SER A 220 -31.73 71.17 12.03
CA SER A 220 -31.64 69.90 12.77
C SER A 220 -30.55 68.96 12.22
N ARG A 221 -30.04 68.13 13.12
CA ARG A 221 -28.83 67.27 13.09
C ARG A 221 -29.06 65.96 12.31
N PRO A 222 -28.06 65.37 11.61
CA PRO A 222 -28.23 64.06 10.98
C PRO A 222 -27.85 62.87 11.91
N PRO A 223 -28.42 61.67 11.69
CA PRO A 223 -28.23 60.48 12.53
C PRO A 223 -27.00 59.62 12.15
N GLN A 224 -26.53 58.83 13.11
CA GLN A 224 -25.35 57.96 13.04
C GLN A 224 -25.58 56.67 12.23
N LEU A 225 -24.53 56.16 11.56
CA LEU A 225 -24.47 54.80 10.99
C LEU A 225 -24.13 53.73 12.06
N PRO A 226 -24.65 52.49 11.96
CA PRO A 226 -24.26 51.42 12.86
C PRO A 226 -22.90 50.80 12.48
N ARG A 227 -22.00 50.69 13.47
CA ARG A 227 -20.77 49.90 13.41
C ARG A 227 -21.09 48.41 13.62
N HIS A 228 -20.79 47.59 12.63
CA HIS A 228 -20.92 46.14 12.71
C HIS A 228 -19.73 45.55 13.50
N LYS A 229 -19.95 45.10 14.74
CA LYS A 229 -18.95 44.36 15.52
C LYS A 229 -18.97 42.89 15.08
N HIS A 230 -17.93 42.45 14.36
CA HIS A 230 -17.75 41.05 14.00
C HIS A 230 -17.41 40.23 15.25
N SER A 231 -18.32 39.35 15.67
CA SER A 231 -18.19 38.57 16.91
C SER A 231 -17.09 37.52 16.79
N TRP A 232 -15.96 37.79 17.45
CA TRP A 232 -14.75 36.95 17.48
C TRP A 232 -15.04 35.51 17.96
N SER A 233 -16.06 35.33 18.81
CA SER A 233 -16.49 34.02 19.30
C SER A 233 -17.02 33.09 18.21
N ARG A 234 -17.66 33.63 17.15
CA ARG A 234 -18.17 32.83 16.02
C ARG A 234 -17.05 32.33 15.12
N SER A 235 -15.97 33.10 14.99
CA SER A 235 -14.80 32.69 14.21
C SER A 235 -14.00 31.61 14.93
N VAL A 236 -13.80 31.74 16.25
CA VAL A 236 -13.10 30.75 17.06
C VAL A 236 -13.86 29.42 17.09
N LEU A 237 -15.19 29.46 17.21
CA LEU A 237 -16.03 28.27 17.18
C LEU A 237 -15.94 27.54 15.82
N ARG A 238 -15.90 28.29 14.70
CA ARG A 238 -15.74 27.69 13.36
C ARG A 238 -14.38 27.03 13.17
N VAL A 239 -13.31 27.62 13.71
CA VAL A 239 -11.96 27.03 13.64
C VAL A 239 -11.89 25.76 14.46
N LEU A 240 -12.44 25.75 15.69
CA LEU A 240 -12.53 24.56 16.53
C LEU A 240 -13.32 23.43 15.84
N LEU A 241 -14.43 23.76 15.20
CA LEU A 241 -15.27 22.78 14.51
C LEU A 241 -14.59 22.19 13.27
N LEU A 242 -13.81 23.00 12.54
CA LEU A 242 -12.98 22.53 11.42
C LEU A 242 -11.83 21.62 11.87
N VAL A 243 -11.18 21.96 12.98
CA VAL A 243 -10.12 21.10 13.57
C VAL A 243 -10.69 19.76 14.00
N LEU A 244 -11.87 19.77 14.64
CA LEU A 244 -12.54 18.54 15.09
C LEU A 244 -13.00 17.68 13.90
N LEU A 245 -13.47 18.31 12.82
CA LEU A 245 -13.80 17.62 11.56
C LEU A 245 -12.55 16.97 10.93
N CYS A 246 -11.40 17.66 10.92
CA CYS A 246 -10.15 17.13 10.40
C CYS A 246 -9.66 15.92 11.20
N ILE A 247 -9.80 15.95 12.53
CA ILE A 247 -9.44 14.83 13.40
C ILE A 247 -10.37 13.63 13.13
N LEU A 248 -11.67 13.84 12.96
CA LEU A 248 -12.60 12.78 12.62
C LEU A 248 -12.34 12.17 11.23
N CYS A 249 -12.02 13.00 10.23
CA CYS A 249 -11.65 12.53 8.90
C CYS A 249 -10.37 11.70 8.91
N THR A 250 -9.34 12.12 9.64
CA THR A 250 -8.08 11.37 9.75
C THR A 250 -8.28 10.03 10.46
N LEU A 251 -9.08 9.98 11.54
CA LEU A 251 -9.46 8.73 12.20
C LEU A 251 -10.27 7.79 11.30
N ALA A 252 -11.19 8.32 10.50
CA ALA A 252 -11.97 7.53 9.54
C ALA A 252 -11.09 6.95 8.43
N VAL A 253 -10.16 7.74 7.89
CA VAL A 253 -9.18 7.27 6.89
C VAL A 253 -8.28 6.18 7.49
N CYS A 254 -7.78 6.36 8.71
CA CYS A 254 -7.00 5.35 9.42
C CYS A 254 -7.75 4.03 9.66
N LYS A 255 -9.09 4.05 9.78
CA LYS A 255 -9.91 2.83 9.88
C LYS A 255 -10.23 2.18 8.53
N LEU A 256 -10.31 2.96 7.45
CA LEU A 256 -10.68 2.47 6.10
C LEU A 256 -9.49 1.95 5.29
N THR A 257 -8.27 2.37 5.61
CA THR A 257 -7.04 1.86 4.98
C THR A 257 -6.33 0.92 5.97
N GLU A 258 -6.13 -0.36 5.62
CA GLU A 258 -5.41 -1.35 6.43
C GLU A 258 -3.91 -1.01 6.68
N LEU A 259 -3.60 0.11 7.32
CA LEU A 259 -2.25 0.42 7.81
C LEU A 259 -2.04 -0.20 9.20
N ARG A 260 -1.98 -1.54 9.24
CA ARG A 260 -1.77 -2.30 10.48
C ARG A 260 -0.29 -2.46 10.89
N HIS A 261 0.66 -1.88 10.15
CA HIS A 261 2.10 -2.17 10.32
C HIS A 261 3.04 -0.94 10.35
N GLN A 262 2.59 0.21 10.84
CA GLN A 262 3.47 1.36 11.13
C GLN A 262 3.46 1.68 12.64
N PRO A 263 4.64 1.89 13.28
CA PRO A 263 4.77 1.97 14.74
C PRO A 263 4.02 3.14 15.40
N LEU A 264 3.76 4.23 14.65
CA LEU A 264 2.98 5.38 15.13
C LEU A 264 1.47 5.09 15.28
N CYS A 265 0.93 4.14 14.53
CA CYS A 265 -0.50 3.81 14.57
C CYS A 265 -0.88 2.94 15.77
N ILE A 266 0.06 2.21 16.36
CA ILE A 266 -0.18 1.37 17.54
C ILE A 266 -0.52 2.26 18.74
N SER A 267 0.29 3.29 19.00
CA SER A 267 0.06 4.20 20.14
C SER A 267 -1.25 4.97 20.03
N VAL A 268 -1.67 5.34 18.81
CA VAL A 268 -2.95 6.04 18.58
C VAL A 268 -4.13 5.08 18.75
N ASN A 269 -4.02 3.83 18.26
CA ASN A 269 -5.06 2.83 18.45
C ASN A 269 -5.19 2.39 19.91
N THR A 270 -4.10 2.23 20.66
CA THR A 270 -4.17 1.92 22.09
C THR A 270 -4.84 3.05 22.86
N LEU A 271 -4.47 4.31 22.57
CA LEU A 271 -5.10 5.47 23.21
C LEU A 271 -6.59 5.56 22.87
N TYR A 272 -6.97 5.21 21.64
CA TYR A 272 -8.38 5.17 21.22
C TYR A 272 -9.16 4.08 21.96
N GLU A 273 -8.63 2.85 22.05
CA GLU A 273 -9.27 1.76 22.78
C GLU A 273 -9.38 2.07 24.27
N ASP A 274 -8.36 2.69 24.89
CA ASP A 274 -8.39 3.13 26.29
C ASP A 274 -9.48 4.19 26.54
N VAL A 275 -9.63 5.16 25.62
CA VAL A 275 -10.68 6.19 25.71
C VAL A 275 -12.07 5.58 25.51
N VAL A 276 -12.23 4.64 24.56
CA VAL A 276 -13.51 3.96 24.34
C VAL A 276 -13.89 3.11 25.55
N ALA A 277 -12.94 2.37 26.13
CA ALA A 277 -13.15 1.60 27.36
C ALA A 277 -13.52 2.50 28.54
N ALA A 278 -12.86 3.65 28.70
CA ALA A 278 -13.18 4.62 29.74
C ALA A 278 -14.60 5.21 29.58
N VAL A 279 -15.01 5.53 28.35
CA VAL A 279 -16.36 6.04 28.06
C VAL A 279 -17.44 4.98 28.29
N GLN A 280 -17.17 3.74 27.92
CA GLN A 280 -18.08 2.62 28.18
C GLN A 280 -18.24 2.34 29.67
N ASN A 281 -17.13 2.37 30.42
CA ASN A 281 -17.15 2.24 31.88
C ASN A 281 -17.89 3.41 32.54
N HIS A 282 -17.73 4.64 32.05
CA HIS A 282 -18.48 5.79 32.56
C HIS A 282 -19.99 5.68 32.29
N LYS A 283 -20.40 5.20 31.11
CA LYS A 283 -21.82 4.90 30.81
C LYS A 283 -22.38 3.79 31.68
N ALA A 284 -21.60 2.73 31.92
CA ALA A 284 -22.00 1.65 32.83
C ALA A 284 -22.18 2.16 34.26
N LEU A 285 -21.29 3.03 34.73
CA LEU A 285 -21.37 3.65 36.06
C LEU A 285 -22.56 4.62 36.18
N GLN A 286 -22.85 5.41 35.14
CA GLN A 286 -24.03 6.26 35.10
C GLN A 286 -25.32 5.44 35.11
N ASN A 287 -25.39 4.34 34.37
CA ASN A 287 -26.56 3.45 34.37
C ASN A 287 -26.79 2.79 35.74
N LEU A 288 -25.72 2.38 36.44
CA LEU A 288 -25.79 1.83 37.80
C LEU A 288 -26.24 2.88 38.83
N LEU A 289 -25.73 4.12 38.73
CA LEU A 289 -26.16 5.22 39.60
C LEU A 289 -27.63 5.61 39.35
N HIS A 290 -28.11 5.54 38.11
CA HIS A 290 -29.51 5.81 37.78
C HIS A 290 -30.45 4.69 38.24
N GLN A 291 -30.01 3.42 38.19
CA GLN A 291 -30.77 2.29 38.76
C GLN A 291 -30.90 2.39 40.29
N ASN A 292 -29.83 2.79 40.98
CA ASN A 292 -29.85 2.94 42.44
C ASN A 292 -30.60 4.20 42.92
N SER A 293 -30.89 5.18 42.06
CA SER A 293 -31.70 6.35 42.43
C SER A 293 -33.20 6.19 42.17
N GLN A 294 -33.64 5.05 41.61
CA GLN A 294 -35.05 4.74 41.34
C GLN A 294 -35.60 3.60 42.22
N GLN A 295 -34.79 3.03 43.11
CA GLN A 295 -35.22 2.16 44.22
C GLN A 295 -35.27 2.94 45.52
#